data_AF-A0A838JE77-F1
#
_entry.id   AF-A0A838JE77-F1
#
_cell.length_a   1.000
_cell.length_b   1.000
_cell.length_c   1.000
_cell.angle_alpha   90.00
_cell.angle_beta   90.00
_cell.angle_gamma   90.00
#
_symmetry.space_group_name_H-M   'P 1'
#
loop_
_entity.id
_entity.type
_entity.pdbx_description
1 polymer ?
#
loop_
_entity_poly.entity_id
_entity_poly.type
_entity_poly.pdbx_seq_one_letter_code
_entity_poly.pdbx_strand_id
1 'polypeptide(L)'
;ASNEQVSAKVLRENANTQEYATSFGLATTAQLVELAHEIAEAKGAILLYDEMATLDPNCEDLASDLQALAVITDNIGRPGAGVGPLFEDANSLGARDMGLLPNALPGYQPTTEVGKSYEEMLSDQQIKAVFVMVPIQRDTCQHLKCLPR
;
A
#
# COMPACT_ATOMS: atom_id res chain seq x y z
N ALA A 1 4.33 -32.69 -7.40
CA ALA A 1 5.79 -32.48 -7.37
C ALA A 1 6.44 -33.76 -6.88
N SER A 2 7.61 -34.16 -7.40
CA SER A 2 8.36 -35.28 -6.84
C SER A 2 8.93 -34.89 -5.47
N ASN A 3 9.14 -35.85 -4.56
CA ASN A 3 9.71 -35.59 -3.22
C ASN A 3 11.05 -34.85 -3.28
N GLU A 4 11.83 -35.09 -4.33
CA GLU A 4 13.12 -34.44 -4.57
C GLU A 4 12.98 -32.94 -4.86
N GLN A 5 11.93 -32.53 -5.60
CA GLN A 5 11.64 -31.12 -5.87
C GLN A 5 11.19 -30.37 -4.61
N VAL A 6 10.44 -31.03 -3.74
CA VAL A 6 10.01 -30.44 -2.47
C VAL A 6 11.20 -30.22 -1.55
N SER A 7 12.07 -31.23 -1.37
CA SER A 7 13.27 -31.10 -0.55
C SER A 7 14.21 -30.01 -1.07
N ALA A 8 14.40 -29.90 -2.38
CA ALA A 8 15.22 -28.84 -2.98
C ALA A 8 14.64 -27.45 -2.70
N LYS A 9 13.31 -27.29 -2.74
CA LYS A 9 12.65 -26.03 -2.40
C LYS A 9 12.82 -25.67 -0.92
N VAL A 10 12.63 -26.63 -0.01
CA VAL A 10 12.83 -26.43 1.44
C VAL A 10 14.27 -26.01 1.76
N LEU A 11 15.26 -26.67 1.16
CA LEU A 11 16.67 -26.32 1.35
C LEU A 11 16.98 -24.89 0.88
N ARG A 12 16.40 -24.49 -0.26
CA ARG A 12 16.54 -23.13 -0.77
C ARG A 12 15.92 -22.09 0.17
N GLU A 13 14.71 -22.36 0.67
CA GLU A 13 14.05 -21.42 1.58
C GLU A 13 14.79 -21.31 2.92
N ASN A 14 15.31 -22.41 3.46
CA ASN A 14 16.16 -22.38 4.65
C ASN A 14 17.45 -21.56 4.44
N ALA A 15 18.04 -21.62 3.25
CA ALA A 15 19.21 -20.82 2.93
C ALA A 15 18.87 -19.32 2.90
N ASN A 16 17.71 -18.95 2.34
CA ASN A 16 17.23 -17.57 2.34
C ASN A 16 16.99 -17.05 3.77
N THR A 17 16.40 -17.86 4.66
CA THR A 17 16.21 -17.48 6.08
C THR A 17 17.53 -17.17 6.78
N GLN A 18 18.58 -17.93 6.48
CA GLN A 18 19.91 -17.70 7.04
C GLN A 18 20.56 -16.41 6.51
N GLU A 19 20.30 -16.05 5.25
CA GLU A 19 20.72 -14.78 4.67
C GLU A 19 20.03 -13.61 5.38
N TYR A 20 18.72 -13.70 5.64
CA TYR A 20 17.98 -12.68 6.39
C TYR A 20 18.45 -12.53 7.84
N ALA A 21 18.83 -13.63 8.49
CA ALA A 21 19.45 -13.60 9.82
C ALA A 21 20.75 -12.78 9.86
N THR A 22 21.49 -12.76 8.75
CA THR A 22 22.72 -11.96 8.62
C THR A 22 22.40 -10.46 8.42
N SER A 23 21.27 -10.14 7.79
CA SER A 23 20.85 -8.77 7.50
C SER A 23 20.13 -8.10 8.68
N PHE A 24 19.08 -8.73 9.22
CA PHE A 24 18.21 -8.15 10.25
C PHE A 24 18.56 -8.59 11.68
N GLY A 25 19.49 -9.54 11.81
CA GLY A 25 19.86 -10.18 13.06
C GLY A 25 19.02 -11.43 13.39
N LEU A 26 19.62 -12.34 14.17
CA LEU A 26 19.03 -13.63 14.54
C LEU A 26 17.71 -13.48 15.31
N ALA A 27 17.66 -12.56 16.27
CA ALA A 27 16.47 -12.35 17.11
C ALA A 27 15.28 -11.88 16.27
N THR A 28 15.46 -10.85 15.45
CA THR A 28 14.43 -10.32 14.55
C THR A 28 13.95 -11.38 13.56
N THR A 29 14.88 -12.14 12.99
CA THR A 29 14.53 -13.20 12.03
C THR A 29 13.69 -14.30 12.67
N ALA A 30 14.03 -14.70 13.90
CA ALA A 30 13.22 -15.66 14.65
C ALA A 30 11.79 -15.14 14.89
N GLN A 31 11.64 -13.87 15.27
CA GLN A 31 10.32 -13.24 15.45
C GLN A 31 9.51 -13.19 14.16
N LEU A 32 10.14 -12.89 13.02
CA LEU A 32 9.47 -12.89 11.72
C LEU A 32 9.01 -14.29 11.31
N VAL A 33 9.81 -15.33 11.59
CA VAL A 33 9.41 -16.72 11.36
C VAL A 33 8.23 -17.11 12.24
N GLU A 34 8.27 -16.77 13.54
CA GLU A 34 7.14 -17.01 14.45
C GLU A 34 5.86 -16.29 13.98
N LEU A 35 5.96 -15.01 13.59
CA LEU A 35 4.83 -14.25 13.06
C LEU A 35 4.27 -14.88 11.77
N ALA A 36 5.12 -15.36 10.87
CA ALA A 36 4.69 -16.03 9.66
C ALA A 36 3.88 -17.31 9.97
N HIS A 37 4.32 -18.08 10.97
CA HIS A 37 3.57 -19.26 11.45
C HIS A 37 2.23 -18.85 12.09
N GLU A 38 2.22 -17.82 12.93
CA GLU A 38 0.98 -17.32 13.54
C GLU A 38 -0.05 -16.90 12.50
N ILE A 39 0.36 -16.17 11.45
CA ILE A 39 -0.54 -15.74 10.37
C ILE A 39 -1.06 -16.95 9.58
N ALA A 40 -0.19 -17.92 9.28
CA ALA A 40 -0.56 -19.11 8.50
C ALA A 40 -1.50 -20.07 9.26
N GLU A 41 -1.36 -20.17 10.59
CA GLU A 41 -2.18 -21.06 11.44
C GLU A 41 -3.41 -20.36 12.03
N ALA A 42 -3.49 -19.02 11.93
CA ALA A 42 -4.59 -18.26 12.46
C ALA A 42 -5.94 -18.70 11.86
N LYS A 43 -6.96 -18.72 12.71
CA LYS A 43 -8.36 -18.87 12.27
C LYS A 43 -8.84 -17.69 11.43
N GLY A 44 -8.09 -16.60 11.35
CA GLY A 44 -8.35 -15.41 10.56
C GLY A 44 -7.39 -14.30 10.98
N ALA A 45 -6.78 -13.63 10.01
CA ALA A 45 -5.90 -12.49 10.22
C ALA A 45 -6.34 -11.31 9.35
N ILE A 46 -6.32 -10.11 9.94
CA ILE A 46 -6.55 -8.86 9.23
C ILE A 46 -5.22 -8.11 9.14
N LEU A 47 -4.71 -7.95 7.93
CA LEU A 47 -3.46 -7.26 7.64
C LEU A 47 -3.75 -5.80 7.30
N LEU A 48 -3.40 -4.89 8.21
CA LEU A 48 -3.58 -3.46 8.02
C LEU A 48 -2.22 -2.80 7.83
N TYR A 49 -2.14 -1.88 6.88
CA TYR A 49 -0.93 -1.11 6.59
C TYR A 49 -1.26 0.37 6.43
N ASP A 50 -0.29 1.24 6.68
CA ASP A 50 -0.42 2.66 6.37
C ASP A 50 -0.29 2.86 4.85
N GLU A 51 -1.25 3.52 4.20
CA GLU A 51 -1.15 3.80 2.77
C GLU A 51 0.10 4.65 2.45
N MET A 52 0.47 5.59 3.33
CA MET A 52 1.62 6.46 3.08
C MET A 52 2.94 5.69 3.09
N ALA A 53 3.00 4.53 3.75
CA ALA A 53 4.20 3.69 3.73
C ALA A 53 4.54 3.18 2.31
N THR A 54 3.59 3.15 1.37
CA THR A 54 3.92 2.78 -0.02
C THR A 54 4.71 3.85 -0.77
N LEU A 55 4.86 5.05 -0.18
CA LEU A 55 5.67 6.13 -0.72
C LEU A 55 7.11 6.11 -0.17
N ASP A 56 7.38 5.30 0.85
CA ASP A 56 8.72 5.16 1.41
C ASP A 56 9.62 4.36 0.45
N PRO A 57 10.92 4.70 0.35
CA PRO A 57 11.86 3.96 -0.48
C PRO A 57 11.91 2.47 -0.11
N ASN A 58 11.79 1.58 -1.11
CA ASN A 58 11.75 0.12 -0.95
C ASN A 58 10.44 -0.42 -0.34
N CYS A 59 9.36 0.36 -0.33
CA CYS A 59 8.03 -0.06 0.12
C CYS A 59 6.96 0.08 -0.96
N GLU A 60 7.37 0.30 -2.22
CA GLU A 60 6.48 0.49 -3.36
C GLU A 60 5.54 -0.71 -3.58
N ASP A 61 6.04 -1.92 -3.29
CA ASP A 61 5.32 -3.19 -3.46
C ASP A 61 4.57 -3.64 -2.19
N LEU A 62 4.61 -2.86 -1.09
CA LEU A 62 4.03 -3.25 0.21
C LEU A 62 2.57 -3.69 0.10
N ALA A 63 1.76 -2.93 -0.64
CA ALA A 63 0.35 -3.23 -0.81
C ALA A 63 0.13 -4.57 -1.55
N SER A 64 0.90 -4.82 -2.61
CA SER A 64 0.82 -6.07 -3.37
C SER A 64 1.35 -7.26 -2.58
N ASP A 65 2.41 -7.08 -1.80
CA ASP A 65 3.03 -8.13 -1.00
C ASP A 65 2.10 -8.59 0.12
N LEU A 66 1.44 -7.65 0.82
CA LEU A 66 0.45 -7.99 1.84
C LEU A 66 -0.80 -8.64 1.25
N GLN A 67 -1.23 -8.22 0.06
CA GLN A 67 -2.33 -8.90 -0.65
C GLN A 67 -1.95 -10.33 -1.04
N ALA A 68 -0.74 -10.54 -1.55
CA ALA A 68 -0.24 -11.86 -1.86
C ALA A 68 -0.16 -12.73 -0.60
N LEU A 69 0.35 -12.20 0.51
CA LEU A 69 0.41 -12.88 1.80
C LEU A 69 -0.99 -13.30 2.28
N ALA A 70 -1.96 -12.40 2.21
CA ALA A 70 -3.34 -12.70 2.57
C ALA A 70 -3.95 -13.80 1.68
N VAL A 71 -3.64 -13.81 0.38
CA VAL A 71 -4.10 -14.85 -0.54
C VAL A 71 -3.48 -16.21 -0.23
N ILE A 72 -2.15 -16.29 -0.04
CA ILE A 72 -1.48 -17.58 0.19
C ILE A 72 -1.79 -18.19 1.56
N THR A 73 -2.23 -17.37 2.52
CA THR A 73 -2.63 -17.80 3.87
C THR A 73 -4.15 -17.96 4.03
N ASP A 74 -4.91 -17.90 2.93
CA ASP A 74 -6.38 -17.98 2.93
C ASP A 74 -7.03 -16.96 3.89
N ASN A 75 -6.47 -15.75 3.95
CA ASN A 75 -6.97 -14.62 4.74
C ASN A 75 -7.75 -13.61 3.88
N ILE A 76 -8.54 -14.09 2.90
CA ILE A 76 -9.38 -13.27 2.02
C ILE A 76 -10.81 -13.85 1.95
N GLY A 77 -11.82 -12.98 1.87
CA GLY A 77 -13.19 -13.39 1.51
C GLY A 77 -13.98 -14.10 2.60
N ARG A 78 -13.54 -14.05 3.87
CA ARG A 78 -14.23 -14.66 5.00
C ARG A 78 -14.21 -13.76 6.25
N PRO A 79 -15.19 -13.90 7.17
CA PRO A 79 -15.26 -13.08 8.37
C PRO A 79 -13.98 -13.18 9.23
N GLY A 80 -13.49 -12.03 9.71
CA GLY A 80 -12.27 -11.97 10.54
C GLY A 80 -10.96 -12.09 9.75
N ALA A 81 -11.03 -12.07 8.41
CA ALA A 81 -9.86 -12.04 7.55
C ALA A 81 -9.93 -10.90 6.54
N GLY A 82 -8.78 -10.36 6.15
CA GLY A 82 -8.70 -9.34 5.11
C GLY A 82 -7.35 -8.64 5.06
N VAL A 83 -7.21 -7.79 4.06
CA VAL A 83 -6.06 -6.92 3.89
C VAL A 83 -6.58 -5.55 3.44
N GLY A 84 -6.02 -4.48 3.98
CA GLY A 84 -6.43 -3.15 3.55
C GLY A 84 -5.58 -2.02 4.13
N PRO A 85 -5.49 -0.89 3.40
CA PRO A 85 -4.83 0.30 3.88
C PRO A 85 -5.64 1.00 4.98
N LEU A 86 -4.92 1.68 5.85
CA LEU A 86 -5.41 2.72 6.75
C LEU A 86 -5.20 4.07 6.06
N PHE A 87 -6.28 4.85 5.96
CA PHE A 87 -6.24 6.18 5.38
C PHE A 87 -6.17 7.23 6.48
N GLU A 88 -5.23 8.16 6.35
CA GLU A 88 -5.05 9.28 7.30
C GLU A 88 -6.21 10.27 7.23
N ASP A 89 -6.58 10.66 6.02
CA ASP A 89 -7.56 11.70 5.78
C ASP A 89 -9.00 11.17 5.77
N ALA A 90 -9.87 11.93 6.46
CA ALA A 90 -11.29 11.66 6.44
C ALA A 90 -11.84 11.75 5.02
N ASN A 91 -12.60 10.74 4.61
CA ASN A 91 -13.24 10.68 3.31
C ASN A 91 -12.29 10.55 2.10
N SER A 92 -11.03 10.15 2.29
CA SER A 92 -10.11 9.86 1.16
C SER A 92 -10.64 8.77 0.23
N LEU A 93 -11.18 7.69 0.80
CA LEU A 93 -11.87 6.67 0.01
C LEU A 93 -13.11 7.22 -0.70
N GLY A 94 -13.95 7.98 -0.01
CA GLY A 94 -15.14 8.56 -0.61
C GLY A 94 -14.84 9.56 -1.74
N ALA A 95 -13.73 10.31 -1.65
CA ALA A 95 -13.26 11.16 -2.75
C ALA A 95 -12.89 10.32 -3.99
N ARG A 96 -12.16 9.21 -3.80
CA ARG A 96 -11.83 8.26 -4.88
C ARG A 96 -13.09 7.61 -5.45
N ASP A 97 -14.04 7.19 -4.61
CA ASP A 97 -15.33 6.64 -5.00
C ASP A 97 -16.14 7.61 -5.87
N MET A 98 -16.01 8.93 -5.62
CA MET A 98 -16.68 10.00 -6.37
C MET A 98 -15.90 10.47 -7.61
N GLY A 99 -14.83 9.77 -8.00
CA GLY A 99 -14.08 10.06 -9.22
C GLY A 99 -13.18 11.29 -9.12
N LEU A 100 -12.70 11.64 -7.93
CA LEU A 100 -11.65 12.67 -7.77
C LEU A 100 -10.26 12.09 -8.11
N LEU A 101 -10.19 11.33 -9.19
CA LEU A 101 -8.99 10.71 -9.72
C LEU A 101 -8.84 11.11 -11.20
N PRO A 102 -7.61 11.34 -11.69
CA PRO A 102 -7.40 11.76 -13.08
C PRO A 102 -7.83 10.68 -14.10
N ASN A 103 -7.95 9.42 -13.69
CA ASN A 103 -8.18 8.27 -14.55
C ASN A 103 -9.54 7.55 -14.31
N ALA A 104 -10.37 8.05 -13.39
CA ALA A 104 -11.61 7.36 -13.02
C ALA A 104 -12.79 8.31 -12.77
N LEU A 105 -13.94 7.95 -13.32
CA LEU A 105 -15.26 8.48 -13.02
C LEU A 105 -15.82 7.85 -11.72
N PRO A 106 -16.93 8.38 -11.16
CA PRO A 106 -17.56 7.81 -9.97
C PRO A 106 -17.80 6.30 -10.07
N GLY A 107 -17.53 5.58 -8.99
CA GLY A 107 -17.59 4.13 -8.92
C GLY A 107 -16.43 3.43 -9.64
N TYR A 108 -15.26 4.07 -9.70
CA TYR A 108 -14.03 3.53 -10.33
C TYR A 108 -14.18 3.16 -11.80
N GLN A 109 -15.09 3.81 -12.52
CA GLN A 109 -15.23 3.57 -13.96
C GLN A 109 -14.10 4.27 -14.71
N PRO A 110 -13.37 3.61 -15.62
CA PRO A 110 -12.26 4.23 -16.32
C PRO A 110 -12.73 5.39 -17.21
N THR A 111 -11.94 6.46 -17.27
CA THR A 111 -12.17 7.55 -18.22
C THR A 111 -11.68 7.16 -19.62
N THR A 112 -12.26 7.78 -20.66
CA THR A 112 -11.76 7.60 -22.04
C THR A 112 -10.43 8.32 -22.27
N GLU A 113 -10.21 9.43 -21.56
CA GLU A 113 -8.98 10.21 -21.56
C GLU A 113 -8.53 10.42 -20.12
N VAL A 114 -7.26 10.15 -19.84
CA VAL A 114 -6.66 10.31 -18.51
C VAL A 114 -6.18 11.75 -18.34
N GLY A 115 -6.62 12.39 -17.26
CA GLY A 115 -6.15 13.71 -16.85
C GLY A 115 -4.70 13.68 -16.36
N LYS A 116 -4.11 14.87 -16.19
CA LYS A 116 -2.75 15.00 -15.68
C LYS A 116 -2.65 14.70 -14.20
N SER A 117 -1.54 14.11 -13.76
CA SER A 117 -1.17 14.05 -12.34
C SER A 117 -0.89 15.46 -11.79
N TYR A 118 -0.85 15.58 -10.47
CA TYR A 118 -0.53 16.85 -9.83
C TYR A 118 0.88 17.36 -10.21
N GLU A 119 1.87 16.47 -10.27
CA GLU A 119 3.25 16.77 -10.66
C GLU A 119 3.35 17.21 -12.13
N GLU A 120 2.60 16.53 -13.00
CA GLU A 120 2.50 16.89 -14.42
C GLU A 120 1.84 18.26 -14.60
N MET A 121 0.82 18.57 -13.78
CA MET A 121 0.18 19.88 -13.78
C MET A 121 1.16 20.98 -13.36
N LEU A 122 1.95 20.75 -12.30
CA LEU A 122 2.93 21.73 -11.83
C LEU A 122 4.07 21.97 -12.84
N SER A 123 4.40 20.96 -13.65
CA SER A 123 5.48 21.04 -14.63
C SER A 123 5.05 21.63 -15.98
N ASP A 124 3.74 21.73 -16.26
CA ASP A 124 3.22 22.20 -17.55
C ASP A 124 2.98 23.71 -17.60
N GLN A 125 3.82 24.40 -18.38
CA GLN A 125 3.73 25.85 -18.64
C GLN A 125 2.45 26.28 -19.39
N GLN A 126 1.73 25.33 -19.99
CA GLN A 126 0.47 25.61 -20.68
C GLN A 126 -0.71 25.76 -19.74
N ILE A 127 -0.65 25.22 -18.52
CA ILE A 127 -1.72 25.36 -17.53
C ILE A 127 -1.78 26.81 -17.04
N LYS A 128 -2.97 27.42 -17.12
CA LYS A 128 -3.20 28.84 -16.76
C LYS A 128 -3.98 29.03 -15.47
N ALA A 129 -4.60 27.98 -14.95
CA ALA A 129 -5.40 28.03 -13.74
C ALA A 129 -5.38 26.68 -13.02
N VAL A 130 -5.38 26.72 -11.68
CA VAL A 130 -5.55 25.57 -10.81
C VAL A 130 -6.55 25.97 -9.72
N PHE A 131 -7.57 25.14 -9.49
CA PHE A 131 -8.52 25.33 -8.39
C PHE A 131 -8.19 24.33 -7.29
N VAL A 132 -7.61 24.83 -6.20
CA VAL A 132 -7.22 24.00 -5.04
C VAL A 132 -8.34 24.05 -4.01
N MET A 133 -8.93 22.90 -3.72
CA MET A 133 -9.86 22.72 -2.59
C MET A 133 -9.13 22.02 -1.45
N VAL A 134 -9.06 22.65 -0.29
CA VAL A 134 -8.53 22.06 0.94
C VAL A 134 -9.63 21.96 1.99
N PRO A 135 -9.75 20.85 2.73
CA PRO A 135 -10.54 20.84 3.95
C PRO A 135 -9.89 21.82 4.94
N ILE A 136 -10.69 22.68 5.57
CA ILE A 136 -10.18 23.60 6.60
C ILE A 136 -9.74 22.76 7.81
N GLN A 137 -8.47 22.39 7.87
CA GLN A 137 -7.84 22.05 9.15
C GLN A 137 -7.72 23.35 9.93
N ARG A 138 -8.29 23.40 11.15
CA ARG A 138 -8.36 24.63 11.97
C ARG A 138 -6.99 25.26 12.28
N ASP A 139 -5.89 24.54 12.05
CA ASP A 139 -4.54 24.95 12.47
C ASP A 139 -3.63 25.47 11.33
N THR A 140 -4.03 25.40 10.05
CA THR A 140 -3.16 25.76 8.90
C THR A 140 -3.32 27.19 8.36
N CYS A 141 -4.05 28.08 9.03
CA CYS A 141 -4.26 29.48 8.59
C CYS A 141 -3.01 30.39 8.55
N GLN A 142 -1.77 29.89 8.68
CA GLN A 142 -0.58 30.76 8.75
C GLN A 142 0.25 30.91 7.45
N HIS A 143 0.00 30.15 6.37
CA HIS A 143 0.98 30.11 5.26
C HIS A 143 0.48 30.35 3.82
N LEU A 144 -0.76 30.81 3.59
CA LEU A 144 -1.17 31.21 2.25
C LEU A 144 -0.59 32.60 1.87
N LYS A 145 0.69 32.63 1.46
CA LYS A 145 1.26 33.75 0.72
C LYS A 145 0.71 33.71 -0.71
N CYS A 146 -0.04 34.75 -1.08
CA CYS A 146 -0.48 34.99 -2.44
C CYS A 146 0.71 34.91 -3.41
N LEU A 147 0.56 34.13 -4.50
CA LEU A 147 1.50 34.15 -5.62
C LEU A 147 1.55 35.56 -6.22
N PRO A 148 2.75 36.08 -6.56
CA PRO A 148 2.89 37.39 -7.19
C PRO A 148 2.25 37.39 -8.58
N ARG A 149 1.55 38.49 -8.89
CA ARG A 149 0.90 38.76 -10.18
C ARG A 149 1.91 38.97 -11.30
#